data_AF-A0AA38FIE5-F1
#
_entry.id   AF-A0AA38FIE5-F1
#
_cell.length_a   1.000
_cell.length_b   1.000
_cell.length_c   1.000
_cell.angle_alpha   90.00
_cell.angle_beta   90.00
_cell.angle_gamma   90.00
#
_symmetry.space_group_name_H-M   'P 1'
#
loop_
_entity.id
_entity.type
_entity.pdbx_description
1 polymer ?
#
loop_
_entity_poly.entity_id
_entity_poly.type
_entity_poly.pdbx_seq_one_letter_code
_entity_poly.pdbx_strand_id
1 'polypeptide(L)'
;MMELPSQMEPIIYTVENGENLNLPLAPPEFEEGNASLIEETIDVNIGAEDEPKILKLGSSLTPEEVEIHTQILKEHQKAFAFNYKEMTDIAPHIA
;
A
#
# COMPACT_ATOMS: atom_id res chain seq x y z
N MET A 1 23.86 -12.53 21.47
CA MET A 1 23.80 -12.35 20.01
C MET A 1 22.42 -12.83 19.61
N MET A 2 21.50 -11.93 19.27
CA MET A 2 20.23 -12.33 18.66
C MET A 2 20.50 -12.49 17.17
N GLU A 3 20.27 -13.69 16.64
CA GLU A 3 20.33 -13.95 15.21
C GLU A 3 19.14 -13.26 14.55
N LEU A 4 19.39 -12.47 13.50
CA LEU A 4 18.33 -11.96 12.63
C LEU A 4 17.58 -13.15 12.02
N PRO A 5 16.24 -13.12 11.93
CA PRO A 5 15.51 -14.18 11.25
C PRO A 5 15.99 -14.28 9.80
N SER A 6 16.22 -15.53 9.39
CA SER A 6 16.66 -15.91 8.06
C SER A 6 15.80 -15.24 6.99
N GLN A 7 16.48 -14.71 5.96
CA GLN A 7 15.92 -14.08 4.78
C GLN A 7 14.68 -14.84 4.28
N MET A 8 13.57 -14.12 4.03
CA MET A 8 12.35 -14.68 3.46
C MET A 8 12.69 -15.54 2.23
N GLU A 9 12.15 -16.76 2.18
CA GLU A 9 12.37 -17.67 1.05
C GLU A 9 11.87 -17.02 -0.26
N PRO A 10 12.54 -17.26 -1.41
CA PRO A 10 12.14 -16.67 -2.68
C PRO A 10 10.70 -17.06 -3.03
N ILE A 11 9.89 -16.06 -3.39
CA ILE A 11 8.50 -16.30 -3.83
C ILE A 11 8.56 -16.96 -5.21
N ILE A 12 8.26 -18.25 -5.25
CA ILE A 12 8.13 -19.03 -6.48
C ILE A 12 6.72 -18.81 -7.04
N TYR A 13 6.61 -18.15 -8.20
CA TYR A 13 5.33 -17.98 -8.89
C TYR A 13 5.15 -19.10 -9.91
N THR A 14 4.11 -19.91 -9.76
CA THR A 14 3.67 -20.87 -10.78
C THR A 14 2.74 -20.17 -11.75
N VAL A 15 3.17 -19.98 -13.00
CA VAL A 15 2.26 -19.51 -14.06
C VAL A 15 1.44 -20.67 -14.62
N GLU A 16 0.30 -20.36 -15.24
CA GLU A 16 -0.69 -21.35 -15.72
C GLU A 16 -0.12 -22.40 -16.70
N ASN A 17 1.04 -22.14 -17.29
CA ASN A 17 1.76 -23.06 -18.17
C ASN A 17 2.66 -24.07 -17.40
N GLY A 18 2.65 -24.06 -16.07
CA GLY A 18 3.47 -24.95 -15.23
C GLY A 18 4.93 -24.52 -15.08
N GLU A 19 5.28 -23.34 -15.56
CA GLU A 19 6.64 -22.78 -15.42
C GLU A 19 6.75 -22.02 -14.09
N ASN A 20 7.84 -22.28 -13.36
CA ASN A 20 8.16 -21.54 -12.14
C ASN A 20 8.96 -20.30 -12.53
N LEU A 21 8.38 -19.12 -12.37
CA LEU A 21 9.10 -17.85 -12.50
C LEU A 21 9.88 -17.60 -11.20
N ASN A 22 11.19 -17.79 -11.28
CA ASN A 22 12.10 -17.33 -10.24
C ASN A 22 12.30 -15.83 -10.39
N LEU A 23 11.48 -15.03 -9.70
CA LEU A 23 11.66 -13.59 -9.68
C LEU A 23 12.86 -13.23 -8.80
N PRO A 24 13.76 -12.35 -9.24
CA PRO A 24 14.81 -11.87 -8.37
C PRO A 24 14.18 -11.16 -7.17
N LEU A 25 14.71 -11.44 -5.98
CA LEU A 25 14.42 -10.63 -4.79
C LEU A 25 14.68 -9.16 -5.13
N ALA A 26 13.84 -8.27 -4.61
CA ALA A 26 14.07 -6.84 -4.74
C ALA A 26 15.50 -6.54 -4.26
N PRO A 27 16.26 -5.67 -4.96
CA PRO A 27 17.60 -5.33 -4.50
C PRO A 27 17.52 -4.82 -3.05
N PRO A 28 18.46 -5.19 -2.17
CA PRO A 28 18.42 -4.81 -0.75
C PRO A 28 18.43 -3.29 -0.53
N GLU A 29 18.92 -2.52 -1.52
CA GLU A 29 18.86 -1.06 -1.56
C GLU A 29 17.41 -0.51 -1.58
N PHE A 30 16.42 -1.33 -1.97
CA PHE A 30 14.98 -1.03 -1.86
C PHE A 30 14.34 -1.62 -0.59
N GLU A 31 15.02 -2.53 0.12
CA GLU A 31 14.56 -3.08 1.41
C GLU A 31 14.92 -2.17 2.58
N GLU A 32 16.06 -1.48 2.48
CA GLU A 32 16.41 -0.38 3.37
C GLU A 32 15.58 0.83 2.96
N GLY A 33 14.29 0.79 3.34
CA GLY A 33 13.43 1.95 3.33
C GLY A 33 14.22 3.09 3.94
N ASN A 34 14.51 4.08 3.10
CA ASN A 34 15.25 5.28 3.40
C ASN A 34 14.54 6.04 4.53
N ALA A 35 14.77 5.58 5.76
CA ALA A 35 14.06 6.00 6.96
C ALA A 35 14.24 7.49 7.27
N SER A 36 15.22 8.14 6.63
CA SER A 36 15.45 9.58 6.70
C SER A 36 14.48 10.44 5.87
N LEU A 37 13.60 9.86 5.04
CA LEU A 37 12.61 10.61 4.24
C LEU A 37 11.15 10.30 4.63
N ILE A 38 10.91 9.78 5.83
CA ILE A 38 9.54 9.55 6.32
C ILE A 38 8.97 10.90 6.77
N GLU A 39 8.19 11.54 5.89
CA GLU A 39 7.36 12.68 6.28
C GLU A 39 6.29 12.21 7.29
N GLU A 40 6.05 13.01 8.34
CA GLU A 40 4.94 12.73 9.25
C GLU A 40 3.61 12.83 8.50
N THR A 41 2.64 12.00 8.88
CA THR A 41 1.32 11.96 8.24
C THR A 41 0.19 12.03 9.25
N ILE A 42 -0.96 12.52 8.79
CA ILE A 42 -2.24 12.53 9.50
C ILE A 42 -3.22 11.59 8.82
N ASP A 43 -4.11 10.99 9.62
CA ASP A 43 -5.18 10.13 9.13
C ASP A 43 -6.42 10.96 8.81
N VAL A 44 -7.02 10.71 7.64
CA VAL A 44 -8.28 11.31 7.21
C VAL A 44 -9.29 10.21 6.85
N ASN A 45 -10.52 10.32 7.35
CA ASN A 45 -11.62 9.44 6.95
C ASN A 45 -12.37 10.05 5.76
N ILE A 46 -12.39 9.33 4.64
CA ILE A 46 -13.19 9.69 3.46
C ILE A 46 -14.45 8.83 3.31
N GLY A 47 -14.63 7.83 4.18
CA GLY A 47 -15.78 6.93 4.24
C GLY A 47 -16.91 7.44 5.13
N ALA A 48 -17.92 6.59 5.33
CA ALA A 48 -18.97 6.82 6.31
C ALA A 48 -18.46 6.48 7.73
N GLU A 49 -19.23 6.82 8.77
CA GLU A 49 -18.85 6.48 10.15
C GLU A 49 -18.93 4.97 10.43
N ASP A 50 -19.89 4.27 9.82
CA ASP A 50 -20.10 2.83 9.92
C ASP A 50 -19.19 2.02 8.99
N GLU A 51 -18.70 2.64 7.91
CA GLU A 51 -17.72 2.06 6.98
C GLU A 51 -16.58 3.07 6.72
N PRO A 52 -15.66 3.23 7.69
CA PRO A 52 -14.58 4.19 7.58
C PRO A 52 -13.57 3.77 6.50
N LYS A 53 -13.12 4.76 5.72
CA LYS A 53 -12.11 4.59 4.67
C LYS A 53 -10.97 5.56 4.96
N ILE A 54 -9.96 5.07 5.68
CA ILE A 54 -8.85 5.88 6.19
C ILE A 54 -7.75 6.00 5.15
N LEU A 55 -7.33 7.23 4.86
CA LEU A 55 -6.17 7.58 4.05
C LEU A 55 -5.21 8.46 4.84
N LYS A 56 -3.96 8.57 4.37
CA LYS A 56 -2.92 9.39 5.00
C LYS A 56 -2.60 10.61 4.15
N LEU A 57 -2.54 11.77 4.77
CA LEU A 57 -2.05 13.02 4.18
C LEU A 57 -0.79 13.46 4.90
N GLY A 58 0.08 14.22 4.23
CA GLY A 58 1.27 14.81 4.86
C GLY A 58 0.87 15.76 5.99
N SER A 59 1.51 15.64 7.16
CA SER A 59 1.31 16.54 8.30
C SER A 59 1.83 17.96 8.04
N SER A 60 2.59 18.15 6.95
CA SER A 60 3.10 19.44 6.50
C SER A 60 2.02 20.34 5.86
N LEU A 61 0.86 19.77 5.50
CA LEU A 61 -0.25 20.50 4.90
C LEU A 61 -0.93 21.45 5.89
N THR A 62 -1.34 22.60 5.40
CA THR A 62 -2.18 23.54 6.15
C THR A 62 -3.61 22.99 6.31
N PRO A 63 -4.38 23.48 7.30
CA PRO A 63 -5.77 23.03 7.49
C PRO A 63 -6.65 23.22 6.25
N GLU A 64 -6.44 24.31 5.49
CA GLU A 64 -7.17 24.58 4.24
C GLU A 64 -6.82 23.55 3.15
N GLU A 65 -5.54 23.22 3.01
CA GLU A 65 -5.09 22.19 2.06
C GLU A 65 -5.67 20.82 2.46
N VAL A 66 -5.63 20.45 3.74
CA VAL A 66 -6.21 19.19 4.24
C VAL A 66 -7.70 19.10 3.89
N GLU A 67 -8.45 20.19 4.03
CA GLU A 67 -9.87 20.24 3.67
C GLU A 67 -10.07 20.03 2.16
N ILE A 68 -9.33 20.75 1.32
CA ILE A 68 -9.39 20.64 -0.15
C ILE A 68 -9.04 19.21 -0.59
N HIS A 69 -7.94 18.66 -0.07
CA HIS A 69 -7.51 17.29 -0.39
C HIS A 69 -8.55 16.26 0.05
N THR A 70 -9.08 16.40 1.27
CA THR A 70 -10.11 15.49 1.80
C THR A 70 -11.37 15.53 0.94
N GLN A 71 -11.78 16.71 0.48
CA GLN A 71 -12.94 16.88 -0.39
C GLN A 71 -12.74 16.17 -1.73
N ILE A 72 -11.59 16.37 -2.39
CA ILE A 72 -11.25 15.70 -3.66
C ILE A 72 -11.23 14.17 -3.48
N LEU A 73 -10.61 13.68 -2.41
CA LEU A 73 -10.53 12.24 -2.13
C LEU A 73 -11.92 11.63 -1.89
N LYS A 74 -12.84 12.35 -1.24
CA LYS A 74 -14.23 11.93 -1.07
C LYS A 74 -14.97 11.87 -2.41
N GLU A 75 -14.80 12.85 -3.28
CA GLU A 75 -15.41 12.89 -4.62
C GLU A 75 -14.95 11.72 -5.49
N HIS A 76 -13.70 11.30 -5.34
CA HIS A 76 -13.08 10.23 -6.11
C HIS A 76 -12.90 8.91 -5.33
N GLN A 77 -13.71 8.67 -4.28
CA GLN A 77 -13.56 7.49 -3.42
C GLN A 77 -13.56 6.16 -4.20
N LYS A 78 -14.29 6.07 -5.31
CA LYS A 78 -14.37 4.87 -6.18
C LYS A 78 -13.09 4.54 -6.94
N ALA A 79 -12.12 5.46 -6.98
CA ALA A 79 -10.82 5.23 -7.62
C ALA A 79 -9.89 4.36 -6.75
N PHE A 80 -10.23 4.16 -5.48
CA PHE A 80 -9.44 3.39 -4.54
C PHE A 80 -10.09 2.03 -4.29
N ALA A 81 -9.25 1.00 -4.20
CA ALA A 81 -9.60 -0.28 -3.61
C ALA A 81 -8.99 -0.35 -2.21
N PHE A 82 -9.84 -0.45 -1.19
CA PHE A 82 -9.46 -0.52 0.22
C PHE A 82 -9.19 -1.94 0.69
N ASN A 83 -9.63 -2.92 -0.10
CA ASN A 83 -9.31 -4.32 0.10
C ASN A 83 -9.14 -5.00 -1.26
N TYR A 84 -8.45 -6.15 -1.26
CA TYR A 84 -8.15 -6.89 -2.49
C TYR A 84 -9.39 -7.33 -3.27
N LYS A 85 -10.53 -7.56 -2.60
CA LYS A 85 -11.78 -7.95 -3.29
C LYS A 85 -12.33 -6.81 -4.17
N GLU A 86 -12.01 -5.57 -3.85
CA GLU A 86 -12.38 -4.40 -4.64
C GLU A 86 -11.46 -4.21 -5.86
N MET A 87 -10.34 -4.92 -5.93
CA MET A 87 -9.41 -4.91 -7.07
C MET A 87 -9.83 -5.95 -8.12
N THR A 88 -10.96 -5.72 -8.80
CA THR A 88 -11.56 -6.69 -9.73
C THR A 88 -10.72 -7.03 -10.96
N ASP A 89 -9.76 -6.16 -11.31
CA ASP A 89 -8.87 -6.36 -12.46
C ASP A 89 -7.60 -7.14 -12.10
N ILE A 90 -7.42 -7.50 -10.82
CA ILE A 90 -6.32 -8.36 -10.37
C ILE A 90 -6.79 -9.81 -10.41
N ALA A 91 -5.99 -10.67 -11.06
CA ALA A 91 -6.32 -12.08 -11.17
C ALA A 91 -6.49 -12.71 -9.77
N PRO A 92 -7.51 -13.56 -9.53
CA PRO A 92 -7.84 -14.08 -8.19
C PRO A 92 -6.72 -14.83 -7.47
N HIS A 93 -5.68 -15.28 -8.20
CA HIS A 93 -4.53 -15.98 -7.62
C HIS A 93 -3.44 -15.02 -7.10
N ILE A 94 -3.61 -13.71 -7.30
CA ILE A 94 -2.72 -12.63 -6.85
C ILE A 94 -3.35 -11.84 -5.69
N ALA A 95 -4.67 -11.93 -5.51
CA ALA A 95 -5.47 -11.17 -4.54
C ALA A 95 -5.53 -11.79 -3.14
#